data_AF-A0A960T3D5-F1
#
_entry.id   AF-A0A960T3D5-F1
#
_cell.length_a   1.000
_cell.length_b   1.000
_cell.length_c   1.000
_cell.angle_alpha   90.00
_cell.angle_beta   90.00
_cell.angle_gamma   90.00
#
_symmetry.space_group_name_H-M   'P 1'
#
loop_
_entity.id
_entity.type
_entity.pdbx_description
1 polymer ?
#
loop_
_entity_poly.entity_id
_entity_poly.type
_entity_poly.pdbx_seq_one_letter_code
_entity_poly.pdbx_strand_id
1 'polypeptide(L)'
;PLFSIQLGQRVRLRNIEVDGLKVTNPDRVKNRLSDLQGDWYDEAAMSKRVRGLLATGAFSSARFDRTEVGDEEIDLTLHLTEAKPREVSIGLGADSYQGPVGRVTYANRNLFGELLGLSTGFELSGLGLLGDVRVSNPWIRGTDMSGFVRAYTLIFSREGYLKYESGFEGGLGWEPTTHYTLALTAGLSAVKVDGDGLPRSALGETTYAHARLRLDQSLDYRDSAVLPKDGWHIEAPTEIG
;
A
#
# COMPACT_ATOMS: atom_id res chain seq x y z
N PRO A 1 9.60 -22.49 37.80
CA PRO A 1 8.64 -21.41 38.17
C PRO A 1 7.20 -21.85 37.89
N LEU A 2 6.33 -21.81 38.89
CA LEU A 2 4.88 -22.02 38.73
C LEU A 2 4.24 -20.66 38.42
N PHE A 3 3.62 -20.54 37.26
CA PHE A 3 2.83 -19.35 36.90
C PHE A 3 1.38 -19.59 37.30
N SER A 4 0.77 -18.63 38.01
CA SER A 4 -0.67 -18.61 38.28
C SER A 4 -1.29 -17.54 37.39
N ILE A 5 -2.15 -17.95 36.46
CA ILE A 5 -2.87 -17.06 35.56
C ILE A 5 -4.27 -16.87 36.12
N GLN A 6 -4.61 -15.64 36.49
CA GLN A 6 -5.99 -15.26 36.78
C GLN A 6 -6.61 -14.71 35.50
N LEU A 7 -7.59 -15.42 34.96
CA LEU A 7 -8.33 -14.97 33.80
C LEU A 7 -9.30 -13.86 34.22
N GLY A 8 -9.29 -12.75 33.50
CA GLY A 8 -10.29 -11.70 33.66
C GLY A 8 -11.66 -12.11 33.11
N GLN A 9 -12.68 -11.34 33.44
CA GLN A 9 -14.02 -11.50 32.86
C GLN A 9 -14.00 -11.12 31.38
N ARG A 10 -14.72 -11.90 30.57
CA ARG A 10 -14.92 -11.56 29.15
C ARG A 10 -15.95 -10.45 29.03
N VAL A 11 -15.61 -9.44 28.23
CA VAL A 11 -16.47 -8.29 27.96
C VAL A 11 -16.73 -8.17 26.47
N ARG A 12 -17.90 -7.66 26.10
CA ARG A 12 -18.26 -7.33 24.72
C ARG A 12 -17.93 -5.88 24.41
N LEU A 13 -17.49 -5.63 23.20
CA LEU A 13 -17.24 -4.28 22.71
C LEU A 13 -18.54 -3.69 22.20
N ARG A 14 -19.14 -2.76 22.95
CA ARG A 14 -20.43 -2.17 22.59
C ARG A 14 -20.29 -1.06 21.57
N ASN A 15 -19.45 -0.07 21.83
CA ASN A 15 -19.26 1.09 20.96
C ASN A 15 -17.79 1.50 20.86
N ILE A 16 -17.43 2.12 19.73
CA ILE A 16 -16.12 2.74 19.53
C ILE A 16 -16.33 4.20 19.10
N GLU A 17 -15.82 5.10 19.92
CA GLU A 17 -15.74 6.52 19.63
C GLU A 17 -14.35 6.88 19.10
N VAL A 18 -14.30 7.89 18.24
CA VAL A 18 -13.06 8.38 17.64
C VAL A 18 -12.93 9.86 17.93
N ASP A 19 -11.79 10.26 18.49
CA ASP A 19 -11.49 11.62 18.93
C ASP A 19 -10.14 12.12 18.36
N GLY A 20 -9.95 13.43 18.32
CA GLY A 20 -8.70 14.09 17.90
C GLY A 20 -8.53 14.27 16.39
N LEU A 21 -9.52 13.88 15.59
CA LEU A 21 -9.56 14.13 14.14
C LEU A 21 -9.90 15.60 13.84
N LYS A 22 -9.21 16.18 12.85
CA LYS A 22 -9.41 17.58 12.42
C LYS A 22 -9.74 17.67 10.94
N VAL A 23 -9.05 16.88 10.12
CA VAL A 23 -9.19 16.87 8.66
C VAL A 23 -9.73 15.54 8.18
N THR A 24 -9.34 14.45 8.83
CA THR A 24 -9.74 13.09 8.43
C THR A 24 -11.20 12.86 8.75
N ASN A 25 -11.93 12.31 7.78
CA ASN A 25 -13.31 11.91 7.94
C ASN A 25 -13.44 10.82 9.04
N PRO A 26 -14.16 11.09 10.14
CA PRO A 26 -14.34 10.11 11.22
C PRO A 26 -14.99 8.80 10.75
N ASP A 27 -15.86 8.85 9.75
CA ASP A 27 -16.54 7.66 9.25
C ASP A 27 -15.57 6.68 8.60
N ARG A 28 -14.45 7.17 8.03
CA ARG A 28 -13.41 6.29 7.46
C ARG A 28 -12.71 5.47 8.52
N VAL A 29 -12.46 6.07 9.68
CA VAL A 29 -11.87 5.38 10.82
C VAL A 29 -12.89 4.44 11.48
N LYS A 30 -14.13 4.91 11.67
CA LYS A 30 -15.20 4.09 12.26
C LYS A 30 -15.53 2.86 11.42
N ASN A 31 -15.68 3.01 10.10
CA ASN A 31 -15.91 1.90 9.17
C ASN A 31 -14.77 0.88 9.17
N ARG A 32 -13.56 1.29 9.57
CA ARG A 32 -12.41 0.38 9.69
C ARG A 32 -12.45 -0.45 10.97
N LEU A 33 -13.22 -0.02 11.96
CA LEU A 33 -13.34 -0.63 13.29
C LEU A 33 -14.71 -1.26 13.53
N SER A 34 -15.66 -1.06 12.61
CA SER A 34 -17.06 -1.46 12.79
C SER A 34 -17.25 -2.97 12.89
N ASP A 35 -16.31 -3.74 12.34
CA ASP A 35 -16.30 -5.20 12.44
C ASP A 35 -15.94 -5.72 13.84
N LEU A 36 -15.39 -4.86 14.72
CA LEU A 36 -15.09 -5.21 16.10
C LEU A 36 -16.25 -4.94 17.06
N GLN A 37 -17.22 -4.10 16.67
CA GLN A 37 -18.36 -3.74 17.51
C GLN A 37 -19.39 -4.87 17.56
N GLY A 38 -19.92 -5.14 18.76
CA GLY A 38 -20.90 -6.20 19.03
C GLY A 38 -20.27 -7.56 19.37
N ASP A 39 -18.99 -7.75 19.11
CA ASP A 39 -18.26 -8.99 19.38
C ASP A 39 -17.53 -8.97 20.74
N TRP A 40 -17.00 -10.14 21.13
CA TRP A 40 -16.13 -10.25 22.29
C TRP A 40 -14.87 -9.40 22.09
N TYR A 41 -14.49 -8.66 23.12
CA TYR A 41 -13.33 -7.80 23.04
C TYR A 41 -12.04 -8.62 22.82
N ASP A 42 -11.40 -8.37 21.68
CA ASP A 42 -10.09 -8.92 21.32
C ASP A 42 -9.06 -7.77 21.24
N GLU A 43 -8.17 -7.72 22.22
CA GLU A 43 -7.10 -6.73 22.29
C GLU A 43 -6.10 -6.86 21.14
N ALA A 44 -5.82 -8.08 20.68
CA ALA A 44 -4.90 -8.32 19.58
C ALA A 44 -5.49 -7.81 18.25
N ALA A 45 -6.79 -8.04 18.03
CA ALA A 45 -7.51 -7.50 16.87
C ALA A 45 -7.53 -5.97 16.88
N MET A 46 -7.88 -5.36 18.03
CA MET A 46 -7.86 -3.89 18.18
C MET A 46 -6.45 -3.31 17.95
N SER A 47 -5.43 -3.91 18.56
CA SER A 47 -4.03 -3.51 18.36
C SER A 47 -3.59 -3.63 16.90
N LYS A 48 -4.02 -4.67 16.18
CA LYS A 48 -3.78 -4.82 14.73
C LYS A 48 -4.42 -3.67 13.94
N ARG A 49 -5.68 -3.31 14.22
CA ARG A 49 -6.36 -2.18 13.54
C ARG A 49 -5.66 -0.85 13.81
N VAL A 50 -5.28 -0.59 15.06
CA VAL A 50 -4.53 0.62 15.46
C VAL A 50 -3.17 0.70 14.78
N ARG A 51 -2.41 -0.41 14.72
CA ARG A 51 -1.15 -0.46 13.96
C ARG A 51 -1.38 -0.19 12.48
N GLY A 52 -2.46 -0.70 11.90
CA GLY A 52 -2.86 -0.39 10.52
C GLY A 52 -3.12 1.10 10.30
N LEU A 53 -3.84 1.76 11.20
CA LEU A 53 -4.04 3.22 11.17
C LEU A 53 -2.72 3.97 11.18
N LEU A 54 -1.81 3.62 12.10
CA LEU A 54 -0.47 4.24 12.17
C LEU A 54 0.37 3.96 10.92
N ALA A 55 0.29 2.75 10.35
CA ALA A 55 1.03 2.37 9.16
C ALA A 55 0.66 3.18 7.91
N THR A 56 -0.52 3.80 7.86
CA THR A 56 -0.85 4.76 6.80
C THR A 56 0.04 6.00 6.83
N GLY A 57 0.62 6.32 7.98
CA GLY A 57 1.34 7.57 8.24
C GLY A 57 0.47 8.83 8.20
N ALA A 58 -0.87 8.70 8.17
CA ALA A 58 -1.78 9.81 8.35
C ALA A 58 -1.90 10.23 9.83
N PHE A 59 -1.44 9.38 10.76
CA PHE A 59 -1.50 9.60 12.20
C PHE A 59 -0.10 9.43 12.83
N SER A 60 0.25 10.32 13.76
CA SER A 60 1.51 10.26 14.50
C SER A 60 1.40 9.42 15.78
N SER A 61 0.20 9.36 16.35
CA SER A 61 -0.09 8.57 17.56
C SER A 61 -1.54 8.14 17.59
N ALA A 62 -1.77 6.99 18.22
CA ALA A 62 -3.08 6.43 18.47
C ALA A 62 -3.06 5.80 19.87
N ARG A 63 -3.98 6.21 20.74
CA ARG A 63 -4.21 5.57 22.04
C ARG A 63 -5.69 5.24 22.17
N PHE A 64 -6.01 4.15 22.86
CA PHE A 64 -7.39 3.83 23.18
C PHE A 64 -7.55 3.77 24.70
N ASP A 65 -8.62 4.37 25.18
CA ASP A 65 -9.06 4.27 26.57
C ASP A 65 -10.29 3.36 26.62
N ARG A 66 -10.40 2.54 27.66
CA ARG A 66 -11.53 1.64 27.88
C ARG A 66 -12.40 2.18 29.00
N THR A 67 -13.71 2.18 28.79
CA THR A 67 -14.69 2.53 29.81
C THR A 67 -15.62 1.35 30.01
N GLU A 68 -15.72 0.86 31.24
CA GLU A 68 -16.66 -0.21 31.60
C GLU A 68 -18.08 0.33 31.57
N VAL A 69 -18.99 -0.43 30.96
CA VAL A 69 -20.41 -0.11 30.92
C VAL A 69 -21.21 -1.31 31.41
N GLY A 70 -21.58 -1.26 32.68
CA GLY A 70 -22.16 -2.43 33.35
C GLY A 70 -21.09 -3.52 33.57
N ASP A 71 -21.55 -4.77 33.69
CA ASP A 71 -20.68 -5.87 34.15
C ASP A 71 -20.01 -6.65 33.00
N GLU A 72 -20.56 -6.60 31.78
CA GLU A 72 -20.11 -7.43 30.64
C GLU A 72 -19.87 -6.64 29.34
N GLU A 73 -19.96 -5.31 29.36
CA GLU A 73 -19.75 -4.47 28.18
C GLU A 73 -18.70 -3.39 28.43
N ILE A 74 -18.00 -3.02 27.37
CA ILE A 74 -17.06 -1.90 27.36
C ILE A 74 -17.31 -1.00 26.16
N ASP A 75 -17.06 0.29 26.36
CA ASP A 75 -16.89 1.26 25.28
C ASP A 75 -15.40 1.60 25.13
N LEU A 76 -14.99 1.88 23.89
CA LEU A 76 -13.63 2.29 23.58
C LEU A 76 -13.62 3.69 22.99
N THR A 77 -12.72 4.53 23.48
CA THR A 77 -12.45 5.84 22.87
C THR A 77 -11.06 5.82 22.26
N LEU A 78 -10.99 5.86 20.93
CA LEU A 78 -9.75 5.95 20.18
C LEU A 78 -9.37 7.42 19.98
N HIS A 79 -8.35 7.87 20.69
CA HIS A 79 -7.78 9.19 20.48
C HIS A 79 -6.67 9.10 19.42
N LEU A 80 -6.87 9.81 18.32
CA LEU A 80 -5.92 9.89 17.21
C LEU A 80 -5.28 11.28 17.18
N THR A 81 -4.01 11.33 16.80
CA THR A 81 -3.33 12.58 16.48
C THR A 81 -2.91 12.55 15.02
N GLU A 82 -3.51 13.43 14.22
CA GLU A 82 -3.19 13.55 12.79
C GLU A 82 -1.75 14.02 12.58
N ALA A 83 -1.02 13.29 11.72
CA ALA A 83 0.30 13.69 11.26
C ALA A 83 0.19 14.69 10.09
N LYS A 84 1.31 15.31 9.73
CA LYS A 84 1.39 16.06 8.46
C LYS A 84 1.31 15.05 7.32
N PRO A 85 0.25 15.07 6.49
CA PRO A 85 0.04 14.00 5.52
C PRO A 85 0.88 14.18 4.24
N ARG A 86 1.51 15.34 4.06
CA ARG A 86 2.25 15.71 2.84
C ARG A 86 3.75 15.52 3.04
N GLU A 87 4.38 14.92 2.04
CA GLU A 87 5.82 14.66 2.03
C GLU A 87 6.39 14.94 0.63
N VAL A 88 7.61 15.47 0.60
CA VAL A 88 8.43 15.54 -0.61
C VAL A 88 9.70 14.75 -0.34
N SER A 89 10.00 13.79 -1.21
CA SER A 89 11.14 12.90 -1.08
C SER A 89 12.04 13.08 -2.30
N ILE A 90 13.35 13.20 -2.06
CA ILE A 90 14.37 13.24 -3.11
C ILE A 90 15.29 12.06 -2.89
N GLY A 91 15.49 11.24 -3.93
CA GLY A 91 16.37 10.07 -3.90
C GLY A 91 17.42 10.16 -5.01
N LEU A 92 18.63 9.73 -4.70
CA LEU A 92 19.73 9.57 -5.66
C LEU A 92 20.33 8.17 -5.47
N GLY A 93 20.65 7.51 -6.58
CA GLY A 93 21.25 6.18 -6.59
C GLY A 93 22.08 5.96 -7.85
N ALA A 94 22.72 4.81 -7.93
CA ALA A 94 23.41 4.38 -9.13
C ALA A 94 23.23 2.87 -9.28
N ASP A 95 23.00 2.44 -10.52
CA ASP A 95 22.92 1.05 -10.91
C ASP A 95 23.96 0.77 -11.99
N SER A 96 24.50 -0.45 -11.99
CA SER A 96 25.54 -0.84 -12.95
C SER A 96 25.04 -0.86 -14.40
N TYR A 97 23.75 -1.12 -14.60
CA TYR A 97 23.13 -1.19 -15.92
C TYR A 97 22.46 0.15 -16.29
N GLN A 98 21.73 0.77 -15.37
CA GLN A 98 21.00 2.02 -15.63
C GLN A 98 21.84 3.28 -15.43
N GLY A 99 23.03 3.18 -14.83
CA GLY A 99 23.85 4.32 -14.46
C GLY A 99 23.25 5.11 -13.28
N PRO A 100 23.51 6.42 -13.16
CA PRO A 100 22.95 7.25 -12.10
C PRO A 100 21.43 7.35 -12.22
N VAL A 101 20.74 7.31 -11.08
CA VAL A 101 19.28 7.42 -10.97
C VAL A 101 18.95 8.53 -9.98
N GLY A 102 18.02 9.41 -10.35
CA GLY A 102 17.48 10.45 -9.49
C GLY A 102 15.97 10.45 -9.51
N ARG A 103 15.35 10.55 -8.33
CA ARG A 103 13.89 10.53 -8.17
C ARG A 103 13.44 11.67 -7.29
N VAL A 104 12.37 12.34 -7.70
CA VAL A 104 11.63 13.31 -6.88
C VAL A 104 10.19 12.84 -6.79
N THR A 105 9.67 12.72 -5.57
CA THR A 105 8.31 12.27 -5.30
C THR A 105 7.61 13.24 -4.39
N TYR A 106 6.38 13.61 -4.73
CA TYR A 106 5.44 14.24 -3.83
C TYR A 106 4.37 13.22 -3.41
N ALA A 107 4.10 13.12 -2.11
CA ALA A 107 3.08 12.24 -1.57
C ALA A 107 2.13 13.00 -0.63
N ASN A 108 0.85 12.61 -0.65
CA ASN A 108 -0.14 13.01 0.34
C ASN A 108 -0.87 11.76 0.85
N ARG A 109 -0.69 11.41 2.12
CA ARG A 109 -1.22 10.20 2.76
C ARG A 109 -2.68 10.30 3.19
N ASN A 110 -3.29 11.48 3.10
CA ASN A 110 -4.67 11.75 3.50
C ASN A 110 -5.37 12.68 2.51
N LEU A 111 -5.37 12.30 1.24
CA LEU A 111 -6.04 13.04 0.18
C LEU A 111 -7.54 13.17 0.50
N PHE A 112 -8.04 14.41 0.44
CA PHE A 112 -9.43 14.79 0.76
C PHE A 112 -9.91 14.44 2.18
N GLY A 113 -9.02 14.08 3.11
CA GLY A 113 -9.42 13.61 4.44
C GLY A 113 -9.94 12.16 4.44
N GLU A 114 -9.77 11.42 3.35
CA GLU A 114 -10.37 10.09 3.16
C GLU A 114 -9.38 8.92 3.39
N LEU A 115 -8.20 9.21 3.96
CA LEU A 115 -7.07 8.27 4.07
C LEU A 115 -6.65 7.68 2.72
N LEU A 116 -6.92 8.41 1.64
CA LEU A 116 -6.44 8.08 0.31
C LEU A 116 -5.00 8.56 0.16
N GLY A 117 -4.12 7.69 -0.33
CA GLY A 117 -2.77 8.05 -0.70
C GLY A 117 -2.75 8.64 -2.10
N LEU A 118 -2.17 9.81 -2.28
CA LEU A 118 -1.74 10.36 -3.56
C LEU A 118 -0.21 10.30 -3.61
N SER A 119 0.35 9.82 -4.71
CA SER A 119 1.77 9.91 -4.99
C SER A 119 1.95 10.37 -6.43
N THR A 120 2.83 11.33 -6.65
CA THR A 120 3.28 11.72 -7.99
C THR A 120 4.80 11.78 -7.98
N GLY A 121 5.40 11.22 -9.02
CA GLY A 121 6.84 11.00 -9.06
C GLY A 121 7.40 11.29 -10.44
N PHE A 122 8.65 11.72 -10.43
CA PHE A 122 9.49 11.83 -11.61
C PHE A 122 10.83 11.19 -11.32
N GLU A 123 11.26 10.28 -12.18
CA GLU A 123 12.53 9.58 -12.12
C GLU A 123 13.30 9.78 -13.42
N LEU A 124 14.58 10.09 -13.28
CA LEU A 124 15.56 10.14 -14.36
C LEU A 124 16.63 9.09 -14.09
N SER A 125 17.02 8.36 -15.12
CA SER A 125 18.12 7.41 -15.10
C SER A 125 18.98 7.60 -16.35
N GLY A 126 20.14 6.94 -16.41
CA GLY A 126 20.97 6.91 -17.63
C GLY A 126 20.26 6.26 -18.82
N LEU A 127 19.23 5.44 -18.59
CA LEU A 127 18.48 4.77 -19.66
C LEU A 127 17.13 5.42 -19.96
N GLY A 128 16.61 6.31 -19.13
CA GLY A 128 15.25 6.79 -19.34
C GLY A 128 14.66 7.66 -18.26
N LEU A 129 13.38 7.98 -18.48
CA LEU A 129 12.57 8.87 -17.68
C LEU A 129 11.24 8.19 -17.38
N LEU A 130 10.82 8.22 -16.12
CA LEU A 130 9.49 7.78 -15.67
C LEU A 130 8.78 8.93 -14.97
N GLY A 131 7.55 9.23 -15.38
CA GLY A 131 6.64 10.12 -14.66
C GLY A 131 5.34 9.40 -14.36
N ASP A 132 4.81 9.51 -13.14
CA ASP A 132 3.53 8.90 -12.81
C ASP A 132 2.75 9.62 -11.71
N VAL A 133 1.44 9.36 -11.70
CA VAL A 133 0.50 9.77 -10.66
C VAL A 133 -0.27 8.54 -10.22
N ARG A 134 -0.27 8.27 -8.92
CA ARG A 134 -0.92 7.12 -8.28
C ARG A 134 -1.86 7.60 -7.18
N VAL A 135 -3.08 7.07 -7.17
CA VAL A 135 -4.01 7.19 -6.04
C VAL A 135 -4.24 5.80 -5.47
N SER A 136 -4.11 5.64 -4.15
CA SER A 136 -4.26 4.38 -3.44
C SER A 136 -5.25 4.48 -2.29
N ASN A 137 -6.01 3.40 -2.07
CA ASN A 137 -6.88 3.23 -0.93
C ASN A 137 -6.38 2.03 -0.10
N PRO A 138 -5.96 2.23 1.16
CA PRO A 138 -5.46 1.14 2.00
C PRO A 138 -6.55 0.15 2.41
N TRP A 139 -7.81 0.60 2.53
CA TRP A 139 -8.95 -0.24 2.96
C TRP A 139 -10.18 0.07 2.13
N ILE A 140 -10.36 -0.68 1.06
CA ILE A 140 -11.55 -0.59 0.21
C ILE A 140 -12.76 -1.00 1.05
N ARG A 141 -13.68 -0.04 1.26
CA ARG A 141 -14.90 -0.22 2.06
C ARG A 141 -14.64 -0.76 3.48
N GLY A 142 -13.52 -0.36 4.10
CA GLY A 142 -13.17 -0.76 5.47
C GLY A 142 -12.56 -2.18 5.60
N THR A 143 -12.47 -2.91 4.49
CA THR A 143 -11.92 -4.29 4.47
C THR A 143 -10.39 -4.31 4.49
N ASP A 144 -9.81 -5.50 4.66
CA ASP A 144 -8.36 -5.74 4.56
C ASP A 144 -7.86 -5.77 3.08
N MET A 145 -8.70 -5.37 2.12
CA MET A 145 -8.32 -5.22 0.73
C MET A 145 -7.86 -3.80 0.45
N SER A 146 -6.69 -3.66 -0.13
CA SER A 146 -6.15 -2.40 -0.64
C SER A 146 -6.36 -2.30 -2.15
N GLY A 147 -6.25 -1.10 -2.69
CA GLY A 147 -6.16 -0.93 -4.14
C GLY A 147 -5.56 0.39 -4.57
N PHE A 148 -5.29 0.48 -5.86
CA PHE A 148 -4.73 1.68 -6.45
C PHE A 148 -5.16 1.85 -7.91
N VAL A 149 -5.05 3.08 -8.36
CA VAL A 149 -5.04 3.45 -9.78
C VAL A 149 -3.81 4.31 -10.04
N ARG A 150 -3.20 4.14 -11.21
CA ARG A 150 -1.98 4.83 -11.62
C ARG A 150 -2.07 5.21 -13.08
N ALA A 151 -1.63 6.41 -13.40
CA ALA A 151 -1.37 6.85 -14.77
C ALA A 151 0.13 7.13 -14.87
N TYR A 152 0.78 6.68 -15.94
CA TYR A 152 2.22 6.84 -16.09
C TYR A 152 2.64 7.11 -17.53
N THR A 153 3.84 7.65 -17.68
CA THR A 153 4.57 7.74 -18.94
C THR A 153 6.03 7.37 -18.71
N LEU A 154 6.54 6.51 -19.58
CA LEU A 154 7.89 5.95 -19.54
C LEU A 154 8.55 6.18 -20.90
N ILE A 155 9.76 6.74 -20.87
CA ILE A 155 10.67 6.80 -22.01
C ILE A 155 11.90 6.01 -21.60
N PHE A 156 12.22 4.93 -22.31
CA PHE A 156 13.29 4.03 -21.89
C PHE A 156 14.06 3.50 -23.08
N SER A 157 15.37 3.72 -23.08
CA SER A 157 16.31 3.15 -24.03
C SER A 157 16.55 1.68 -23.68
N ARG A 158 16.24 0.82 -24.63
CA ARG A 158 16.54 -0.62 -24.58
C ARG A 158 17.60 -0.91 -25.62
N GLU A 159 18.21 -2.08 -25.50
CA GLU A 159 19.17 -2.53 -26.50
C GLU A 159 18.50 -2.58 -27.88
N GLY A 160 18.95 -1.71 -28.79
CA GLY A 160 18.47 -1.65 -30.17
C GLY A 160 17.25 -0.76 -30.44
N TYR A 161 16.57 -0.24 -29.41
CA TYR A 161 15.38 0.60 -29.60
C TYR A 161 15.02 1.50 -28.41
N LEU A 162 14.36 2.61 -28.72
CA LEU A 162 13.79 3.52 -27.74
C LEU A 162 12.29 3.24 -27.57
N LYS A 163 11.86 3.00 -26.33
CA LYS A 163 10.46 2.73 -25.98
C LYS A 163 9.82 3.98 -25.37
N TYR A 164 8.70 4.40 -25.92
CA TYR A 164 7.78 5.38 -25.35
C TYR A 164 6.51 4.64 -24.95
N GLU A 165 6.10 4.75 -23.70
CA GLU A 165 4.93 4.05 -23.18
C GLU A 165 4.13 4.97 -22.28
N SER A 166 2.85 5.14 -22.55
CA SER A 166 1.92 5.87 -21.69
C SER A 166 0.72 4.99 -21.39
N GLY A 167 0.34 4.89 -20.12
CA GLY A 167 -0.69 3.93 -19.75
C GLY A 167 -1.36 4.20 -18.41
N PHE A 168 -2.37 3.37 -18.15
CA PHE A 168 -3.11 3.31 -16.90
C PHE A 168 -3.01 1.92 -16.32
N GLU A 169 -2.92 1.87 -15.00
CA GLU A 169 -2.86 0.63 -14.22
C GLU A 169 -3.82 0.74 -13.05
N GLY A 170 -4.52 -0.36 -12.77
CA GLY A 170 -5.31 -0.53 -11.56
C GLY A 170 -4.90 -1.81 -10.88
N GLY A 171 -4.85 -1.81 -9.55
CA GLY A 171 -4.55 -3.02 -8.81
C GLY A 171 -5.30 -3.14 -7.50
N LEU A 172 -5.43 -4.38 -7.06
CA LEU A 172 -6.01 -4.79 -5.79
C LEU A 172 -4.98 -5.61 -5.04
N GLY A 173 -4.86 -5.39 -3.74
CA GLY A 173 -3.98 -6.15 -2.85
C GLY A 173 -4.76 -6.72 -1.69
N TRP A 174 -4.46 -7.95 -1.30
CA TRP A 174 -5.11 -8.63 -0.18
C TRP A 174 -4.11 -9.44 0.63
N GLU A 175 -4.23 -9.35 1.96
CA GLU A 175 -3.42 -10.08 2.93
C GLU A 175 -4.34 -11.03 3.74
N PRO A 176 -4.71 -12.19 3.17
CA PRO A 176 -5.59 -13.15 3.85
C PRO A 176 -4.99 -13.70 5.15
N THR A 177 -3.67 -13.77 5.24
CA THR A 177 -2.94 -14.22 6.44
C THR A 177 -1.76 -13.29 6.70
N THR A 178 -1.11 -13.43 7.85
CA THR A 178 0.11 -12.67 8.18
C THR A 178 1.30 -12.99 7.28
N HIS A 179 1.27 -14.12 6.58
CA HIS A 179 2.39 -14.63 5.77
C HIS A 179 2.09 -14.64 4.28
N TYR A 180 0.83 -14.49 3.87
CA TYR A 180 0.43 -14.62 2.48
C TYR A 180 -0.14 -13.30 1.95
N THR A 181 0.44 -12.81 0.87
CA THR A 181 0.00 -11.61 0.16
C THR A 181 -0.35 -11.96 -1.28
N LEU A 182 -1.47 -11.42 -1.74
CA LEU A 182 -1.97 -11.54 -3.10
C LEU A 182 -2.14 -10.13 -3.69
N ALA A 183 -1.62 -9.90 -4.90
CA ALA A 183 -1.89 -8.67 -5.64
C ALA A 183 -2.26 -8.97 -7.09
N LEU A 184 -3.35 -8.35 -7.55
CA LEU A 184 -3.81 -8.41 -8.93
C LEU A 184 -3.69 -7.02 -9.53
N THR A 185 -2.96 -6.89 -10.65
CA THR A 185 -2.79 -5.63 -11.38
C THR A 185 -3.21 -5.81 -12.82
N ALA A 186 -4.07 -4.93 -13.31
CA ALA A 186 -4.43 -4.84 -14.71
C ALA A 186 -3.93 -3.50 -15.28
N GLY A 187 -3.41 -3.51 -16.50
CA GLY A 187 -2.88 -2.32 -17.15
C GLY A 187 -3.22 -2.25 -18.62
N LEU A 188 -3.34 -1.03 -19.13
CA LEU A 188 -3.47 -0.74 -20.55
C LEU A 188 -2.52 0.42 -20.89
N SER A 189 -1.67 0.22 -21.88
CA SER A 189 -0.72 1.23 -22.35
C SER A 189 -0.72 1.36 -23.87
N ALA A 190 -0.44 2.56 -24.36
CA ALA A 190 -0.07 2.82 -25.74
C ALA A 190 1.46 2.86 -25.81
N VAL A 191 2.02 2.04 -26.69
CA VAL A 191 3.47 1.90 -26.84
C VAL A 191 3.89 2.35 -28.23
N LYS A 192 4.96 3.14 -28.29
CA LYS A 192 5.69 3.44 -29.52
C LYS A 192 7.15 3.04 -29.35
N VAL A 193 7.67 2.34 -30.35
CA VAL A 193 9.05 1.89 -30.44
C VAL A 193 9.71 2.56 -31.62
N ASP A 194 10.82 3.26 -31.37
CA ASP A 194 11.65 3.84 -32.41
C ASP A 194 13.01 3.11 -32.45
N GLY A 195 13.49 2.79 -33.65
CA GLY A 195 14.74 2.05 -33.82
C GLY A 195 15.95 2.86 -33.37
N ASP A 196 16.80 2.23 -32.56
CA ASP A 196 18.06 2.77 -32.05
C ASP A 196 19.17 1.72 -32.21
N GLY A 197 19.52 1.42 -33.47
CA GLY A 197 20.48 0.39 -33.86
C GLY A 197 19.86 -0.84 -34.54
N LEU A 198 18.60 -1.20 -34.25
CA LEU A 198 17.90 -2.26 -34.98
C LEU A 198 17.22 -1.73 -36.26
N PRO A 199 17.29 -2.48 -37.38
CA PRO A 199 16.57 -2.12 -38.60
C PRO A 199 15.05 -2.28 -38.38
N ARG A 200 14.25 -1.45 -39.06
CA ARG A 200 12.77 -1.46 -38.91
C ARG A 200 12.13 -2.82 -39.12
N SER A 201 12.70 -3.66 -39.99
CA SER A 201 12.21 -5.04 -40.23
C SER A 201 12.33 -5.94 -39.01
N ALA A 202 13.26 -5.65 -38.08
CA ALA A 202 13.45 -6.39 -36.84
C ALA A 202 12.63 -5.84 -35.67
N LEU A 203 12.05 -4.64 -35.80
CA LEU A 203 11.25 -3.99 -34.74
C LEU A 203 9.81 -4.50 -34.69
N GLY A 204 9.33 -5.14 -35.76
CA GLY A 204 7.93 -5.56 -35.86
C GLY A 204 6.97 -4.37 -35.85
N GLU A 205 5.86 -4.49 -35.12
CA GLU A 205 4.89 -3.41 -34.95
C GLU A 205 5.45 -2.33 -34.02
N THR A 206 5.66 -1.13 -34.56
CA THR A 206 6.28 -0.02 -33.83
C THR A 206 5.31 0.79 -32.98
N THR A 207 4.01 0.66 -33.21
CA THR A 207 2.99 1.38 -32.44
C THR A 207 1.86 0.42 -32.15
N TYR A 208 1.64 0.11 -30.87
CA TYR A 208 0.66 -0.89 -30.46
C TYR A 208 0.03 -0.52 -29.12
N ALA A 209 -1.17 -1.05 -28.88
CA ALA A 209 -1.76 -1.07 -27.56
C ALA A 209 -1.32 -2.35 -26.84
N HIS A 210 -0.94 -2.21 -25.58
CA HIS A 210 -0.49 -3.31 -24.74
C HIS A 210 -1.41 -3.40 -23.52
N ALA A 211 -2.08 -4.53 -23.39
CA ALA A 211 -2.92 -4.84 -22.24
C ALA A 211 -2.23 -5.92 -21.42
N ARG A 212 -2.05 -5.69 -20.13
CA ARG A 212 -1.39 -6.65 -19.24
C ARG A 212 -2.25 -7.00 -18.04
N LEU A 213 -2.16 -8.24 -17.61
CA LEU A 213 -2.69 -8.73 -16.34
C LEU A 213 -1.56 -9.41 -15.59
N ARG A 214 -1.33 -8.97 -14.35
CA ARG A 214 -0.29 -9.48 -13.46
C ARG A 214 -0.89 -9.94 -12.15
N LEU A 215 -0.55 -11.16 -11.75
CA LEU A 215 -0.85 -11.74 -10.46
C LEU A 215 0.46 -11.95 -9.70
N ASP A 216 0.61 -11.28 -8.57
CA ASP A 216 1.73 -11.47 -7.65
C ASP A 216 1.24 -12.23 -6.42
N GLN A 217 1.89 -13.36 -6.13
CA GLN A 217 1.67 -14.17 -4.94
C GLN A 217 2.96 -14.18 -4.13
N SER A 218 2.87 -13.92 -2.83
CA SER A 218 4.03 -13.88 -1.94
C SER A 218 3.74 -14.61 -0.64
N LEU A 219 4.65 -15.50 -0.23
CA LEU A 219 4.65 -16.19 1.05
C LEU A 219 5.92 -15.84 1.82
N ASP A 220 5.80 -15.13 2.95
CA ASP A 220 6.93 -14.68 3.76
C ASP A 220 6.87 -15.25 5.19
N TYR A 221 7.77 -16.17 5.50
CA TYR A 221 7.97 -16.78 6.82
C TYR A 221 9.29 -16.35 7.46
N ARG A 222 9.97 -15.33 6.92
CA ARG A 222 11.24 -14.86 7.48
C ARG A 222 11.04 -14.22 8.86
N ASP A 223 12.03 -14.38 9.72
CA ASP A 223 12.08 -13.72 11.03
C ASP A 223 12.31 -12.20 10.91
N SER A 224 13.00 -11.75 9.86
CA SER A 224 13.22 -10.35 9.53
C SER A 224 13.20 -10.13 8.02
N ALA A 225 12.44 -9.11 7.58
CA ALA A 225 12.42 -8.70 6.17
C ALA A 225 13.75 -8.05 5.71
N VAL A 226 14.53 -7.49 6.64
CA VAL A 226 15.75 -6.72 6.34
C VAL A 226 17.01 -7.55 6.55
N LEU A 227 17.09 -8.32 7.64
CA LEU A 227 18.25 -9.14 7.99
C LEU A 227 17.79 -10.54 8.40
N PRO A 228 17.28 -11.36 7.45
CA PRO A 228 16.75 -12.68 7.75
C PRO A 228 17.84 -13.62 8.27
N LYS A 229 17.54 -14.33 9.34
CA LYS A 229 18.39 -15.39 9.90
C LYS A 229 17.70 -16.75 9.88
N ASP A 230 16.38 -16.78 9.78
CA ASP A 230 15.57 -17.99 9.69
C ASP A 230 14.33 -17.75 8.82
N GLY A 231 13.75 -18.84 8.32
CA GLY A 231 12.57 -18.84 7.46
C GLY A 231 12.86 -18.74 5.97
N TRP A 232 11.80 -18.59 5.19
CA TRP A 232 11.84 -18.57 3.73
C TRP A 232 10.87 -17.54 3.17
N HIS A 233 11.17 -17.07 1.96
CA HIS A 233 10.37 -16.11 1.21
C HIS A 233 10.20 -16.62 -0.21
N ILE A 234 8.96 -16.73 -0.67
CA ILE A 234 8.64 -17.20 -2.02
C ILE A 234 7.76 -16.15 -2.68
N GLU A 235 8.19 -15.70 -3.87
CA GLU A 235 7.40 -14.86 -4.76
C GLU A 235 7.11 -15.61 -6.06
N ALA A 236 5.86 -15.56 -6.51
CA ALA A 236 5.41 -16.17 -7.75
C ALA A 236 4.66 -15.12 -8.61
N PRO A 237 5.39 -14.19 -9.26
CA PRO A 237 4.80 -13.26 -10.20
C PRO A 237 4.41 -13.98 -11.49
N THR A 238 3.18 -13.79 -11.95
CA THR A 238 2.68 -14.27 -13.24
C THR A 238 2.12 -13.09 -14.01
N GLU A 239 2.61 -12.84 -15.22
CA GLU A 239 2.13 -11.77 -16.09
C GLU A 239 1.76 -12.33 -17.45
N ILE A 240 0.68 -11.81 -18.02
CA ILE A 240 0.21 -12.09 -19.38
C ILE A 240 -0.10 -10.73 -20.02
N GLY A 241 0.47 -10.46 -21.19
CA GLY A 241 0.28 -9.21 -21.94
C GLY A 241 1.20 -9.13 -23.15
#